data_AF-A0A7W2LK16-F1
#
_entry.id   AF-A0A7W2LK16-F1
#
_cell.length_a   1.000
_cell.length_b   1.000
_cell.length_c   1.000
_cell.angle_alpha   90.00
_cell.angle_beta   90.00
_cell.angle_gamma   90.00
#
_symmetry.space_group_name_H-M   'P 1'
#
loop_
_entity.id
_entity.type
_entity.pdbx_description
1 polymer ?
#
loop_
_entity_poly.entity_id
_entity_poly.type
_entity_poly.pdbx_seq_one_letter_code
_entity_poly.pdbx_strand_id
1 'polypeptide(L)'
;MSSKKIYTNVSANPVVLSDGSSVQPGGQTTEDQFELAKGSFWEQHGLLVAGAPEQPDDANGDLQVLTEENTQLKADLFAAQAKLADLEAATKGHPEQIKTLEDRLTQESARASKLEGELKDTQAKLAGKK
;
A
#
# COMPACT_ATOMS: atom_id res chain seq x y z
N MET A 1 -47.80 -3.40 10.34
CA MET A 1 -46.73 -2.44 10.00
C MET A 1 -47.05 -1.90 8.63
N SER A 2 -47.51 -0.64 8.51
CA SER A 2 -47.71 -0.02 7.19
C SER A 2 -46.33 0.10 6.54
N SER A 3 -46.05 -0.58 5.43
CA SER A 3 -44.79 -0.37 4.73
C SER A 3 -44.75 1.09 4.27
N LYS A 4 -43.74 1.83 4.72
CA LYS A 4 -43.55 3.21 4.31
C LYS A 4 -43.34 3.19 2.81
N LYS A 5 -44.19 3.89 2.06
CA LYS A 5 -44.11 3.91 0.59
C LYS A 5 -42.91 4.77 0.20
N ILE A 6 -41.82 4.13 -0.18
CA ILE A 6 -40.56 4.77 -0.56
C ILE A 6 -40.01 4.15 -1.83
N TYR A 7 -39.31 4.96 -2.63
CA TYR A 7 -38.41 4.50 -3.69
C TYR A 7 -36.97 4.84 -3.34
N THR A 8 -36.03 4.02 -3.79
CA THR A 8 -34.58 4.25 -3.70
C THR A 8 -34.03 4.56 -5.09
N ASN A 9 -33.23 5.60 -5.20
CA ASN A 9 -32.48 5.91 -6.43
C ASN A 9 -31.28 4.96 -6.55
N VAL A 10 -31.34 4.05 -7.51
CA VAL A 10 -30.28 3.08 -7.80
C VAL A 10 -29.35 3.54 -8.93
N SER A 11 -29.58 4.74 -9.46
CA SER A 11 -28.77 5.32 -10.54
C SER A 11 -27.56 6.08 -9.99
N ALA A 12 -26.55 6.24 -10.84
CA ALA A 12 -25.35 7.01 -10.51
C ALA A 12 -25.58 8.54 -10.48
N ASN A 13 -26.75 9.02 -10.91
CA ASN A 13 -27.07 10.44 -11.02
C ASN A 13 -28.27 10.81 -10.14
N PRO A 14 -28.42 12.08 -9.72
CA PRO A 14 -29.64 12.53 -9.07
C PRO A 14 -30.84 12.36 -10.00
N VAL A 15 -31.91 11.77 -9.47
CA VAL A 15 -33.21 11.69 -10.16
C VAL A 15 -33.99 12.94 -9.81
N VAL A 16 -34.36 13.73 -10.82
CA VAL A 16 -35.14 14.97 -10.64
C VAL A 16 -36.62 14.69 -10.90
N LEU A 17 -37.47 15.06 -9.95
CA LEU A 17 -38.92 14.86 -10.00
C LEU A 17 -39.64 16.06 -10.64
N SER A 18 -40.94 15.93 -10.87
CA SER A 18 -41.76 16.91 -11.61
C SER A 18 -41.88 18.27 -10.91
N ASP A 19 -41.67 18.32 -9.60
CA ASP A 19 -41.64 19.56 -8.81
C ASP A 19 -40.25 20.23 -8.78
N GLY A 20 -39.26 19.64 -9.46
CA GLY A 20 -37.87 20.09 -9.47
C GLY A 20 -37.04 19.61 -8.26
N SER A 21 -37.64 18.89 -7.31
CA SER A 21 -36.89 18.24 -6.24
C SER A 21 -36.06 17.06 -6.79
N SER A 22 -35.07 16.60 -6.03
CA SER A 22 -34.21 15.51 -6.47
C SER A 22 -34.00 14.45 -5.40
N VAL A 23 -33.82 13.21 -5.84
CA VAL A 23 -33.39 12.06 -5.03
C VAL A 23 -31.94 11.76 -5.41
N GLN A 24 -31.02 11.92 -4.47
CA GLN A 24 -29.59 11.67 -4.71
C GLN A 24 -29.30 10.18 -4.97
N PRO A 25 -28.17 9.83 -5.61
CA PRO A 25 -27.74 8.45 -5.76
C PRO A 25 -27.73 7.70 -4.41
N GLY A 26 -28.35 6.52 -4.35
CA GLY A 26 -28.53 5.74 -3.11
C GLY A 26 -29.51 6.34 -2.11
N GLY A 27 -30.09 7.51 -2.40
CA GLY A 27 -31.05 8.20 -1.55
C GLY A 27 -32.46 7.63 -1.68
N GLN A 28 -33.28 7.89 -0.65
CA GLN A 28 -34.69 7.51 -0.59
C GLN A 28 -35.60 8.71 -0.85
N THR A 29 -36.73 8.49 -1.50
CA THR A 29 -37.80 9.49 -1.59
C THR A 29 -38.39 9.78 -0.20
N THR A 30 -38.74 11.04 0.03
CA THR A 30 -39.75 11.39 1.05
C THR A 30 -41.14 10.91 0.62
N GLU A 31 -42.15 11.03 1.48
CA GLU A 31 -43.53 10.61 1.17
C GLU A 31 -44.15 11.44 0.04
N ASP A 32 -43.90 12.76 0.03
CA ASP A 32 -44.35 13.64 -1.05
C ASP A 32 -43.66 13.29 -2.37
N GLN A 33 -42.34 13.05 -2.33
CA GLN A 33 -41.56 12.61 -3.48
C GLN A 33 -41.96 11.23 -4.00
N PHE A 34 -42.43 10.34 -3.12
CA PHE A 34 -42.93 9.03 -3.52
C PHE A 34 -44.15 9.18 -4.43
N GLU A 35 -45.11 10.04 -4.09
CA GLU A 35 -46.30 10.25 -4.91
C GLU A 35 -45.96 10.92 -6.26
N LEU A 36 -44.91 11.74 -6.32
CA LEU A 36 -44.38 12.29 -7.58
C LEU A 36 -43.61 11.25 -8.41
N ALA A 37 -42.91 10.32 -7.76
CA ALA A 37 -42.14 9.27 -8.40
C ALA A 37 -43.02 8.12 -8.91
N LYS A 38 -44.17 7.89 -8.29
CA LYS A 38 -45.10 6.83 -8.64
C LYS A 38 -45.67 7.04 -10.05
N GLY A 39 -45.52 6.03 -10.90
CA GLY A 39 -45.85 6.04 -12.31
C GLY A 39 -44.91 6.89 -13.17
N SER A 40 -43.85 7.46 -12.60
CA SER A 40 -42.92 8.32 -13.34
C SER A 40 -42.05 7.52 -14.32
N PHE A 41 -41.43 8.24 -15.27
CA PHE A 41 -40.43 7.66 -16.17
C PHE A 41 -39.29 6.97 -15.39
N TRP A 42 -38.90 7.53 -14.25
CA TRP A 42 -37.81 7.00 -13.43
C TRP A 42 -38.15 5.64 -12.80
N GLU A 43 -39.39 5.46 -12.34
CA GLU A 43 -39.87 4.16 -11.83
C GLU A 43 -39.96 3.15 -12.97
N GLN A 44 -40.58 3.53 -14.10
CA GLN A 44 -40.78 2.63 -15.25
C GLN A 44 -39.47 2.11 -15.83
N HIS A 45 -38.40 2.90 -15.76
CA HIS A 45 -37.06 2.54 -16.22
C HIS A 45 -36.17 1.96 -15.12
N GLY A 46 -36.71 1.71 -13.92
CA GLY A 46 -35.98 1.04 -12.84
C GLY A 46 -34.88 1.88 -12.18
N LEU A 47 -34.89 3.19 -12.38
CA LEU A 47 -33.94 4.12 -11.74
C LEU A 47 -34.40 4.49 -10.32
N LEU A 48 -35.71 4.48 -10.08
CA LEU A 48 -36.33 4.51 -8.76
C LEU A 48 -36.97 3.14 -8.47
N VAL A 49 -36.42 2.40 -7.51
CA VAL A 49 -36.86 1.04 -7.16
C VAL A 49 -37.59 1.06 -5.82
N ALA A 50 -38.73 0.39 -5.72
CA ALA A 50 -39.56 0.42 -4.51
C ALA A 50 -38.84 -0.22 -3.32
N GLY A 51 -38.96 0.40 -2.14
CA GLY A 51 -38.34 -0.07 -0.91
C GLY A 51 -37.08 0.69 -0.53
N ALA A 52 -36.53 0.32 0.62
CA ALA A 52 -35.26 0.84 1.10
C ALA A 52 -34.09 0.21 0.32
N PRO A 53 -32.91 0.84 0.29
CA PRO A 53 -31.72 0.17 -0.20
C PRO A 53 -31.52 -1.11 0.62
N GLU A 54 -31.52 -2.26 -0.04
CA GLU A 54 -31.13 -3.51 0.58
C GLU A 54 -29.61 -3.48 0.73
N GLN A 55 -29.12 -3.34 1.96
CA GLN A 55 -27.76 -3.81 2.23
C GLN A 55 -27.80 -5.34 2.21
N PRO A 56 -26.80 -6.01 1.62
CA PRO A 56 -26.68 -7.45 1.78
C PRO A 56 -26.64 -7.79 3.29
N ASP A 57 -27.27 -8.90 3.65
CA ASP A 57 -27.50 -9.28 5.06
C ASP A 57 -26.22 -9.35 5.90
N ASP A 58 -25.06 -9.49 5.26
CA ASP A 58 -23.73 -9.58 5.85
C ASP A 58 -22.85 -8.34 5.63
N ALA A 59 -23.37 -7.22 5.11
CA ALA A 59 -22.57 -6.01 4.83
C ALA A 59 -21.76 -5.52 6.04
N ASN A 60 -22.32 -5.67 7.25
CA ASN A 60 -21.61 -5.34 8.49
C ASN A 60 -20.51 -6.36 8.83
N GLY A 61 -20.70 -7.63 8.50
CA GLY A 61 -19.69 -8.68 8.64
C GLY A 61 -18.52 -8.44 7.70
N ASP A 62 -18.79 -8.13 6.42
CA ASP A 62 -17.78 -7.77 5.44
C ASP A 62 -16.97 -6.53 5.86
N LEU A 63 -17.65 -5.50 6.36
CA LEU A 63 -16.99 -4.31 6.90
C LEU A 63 -16.10 -4.65 8.10
N GLN A 64 -16.54 -5.56 8.97
CA GLN A 64 -15.76 -5.99 10.12
C GLN A 64 -14.50 -6.75 9.66
N VAL A 65 -14.63 -7.71 8.74
CA VAL A 65 -13.51 -8.47 8.17
C VAL A 65 -12.50 -7.54 7.52
N LEU A 66 -12.96 -6.59 6.69
CA LEU A 66 -12.09 -5.59 6.06
C LEU A 66 -11.39 -4.70 7.08
N THR A 67 -12.06 -4.35 8.17
CA THR A 67 -11.48 -3.53 9.25
C THR A 67 -10.38 -4.30 10.00
N GLU A 68 -10.62 -5.58 10.30
CA GLU A 68 -9.65 -6.46 10.94
C GLU A 68 -8.43 -6.68 10.04
N GLU A 69 -8.65 -6.97 8.75
CA GLU A 69 -7.57 -7.11 7.76
C GLU A 69 -6.76 -5.82 7.63
N ASN A 70 -7.41 -4.66 7.56
CA ASN A 70 -6.71 -3.37 7.47
C ASN A 70 -5.87 -3.09 8.73
N THR A 71 -6.34 -3.52 9.89
CA THR A 71 -5.61 -3.40 11.16
C THR A 71 -4.38 -4.29 11.16
N GLN A 72 -4.50 -5.54 10.70
CA GLN A 72 -3.38 -6.46 10.58
C GLN A 72 -2.33 -5.95 9.59
N LEU A 73 -2.75 -5.52 8.40
CA LEU A 73 -1.85 -4.99 7.37
C LEU A 73 -1.05 -3.77 7.86
N LYS A 74 -1.67 -2.89 8.67
CA LYS A 74 -0.97 -1.76 9.30
C LYS A 74 0.09 -2.22 10.29
N ALA A 75 -0.21 -3.23 11.10
CA ALA A 75 0.74 -3.79 12.05
C ALA A 75 1.94 -4.42 11.33
N ASP A 76 1.68 -5.20 10.28
CA ASP A 76 2.72 -5.85 9.47
C ASP A 76 3.60 -4.82 8.75
N LEU A 77 3.00 -3.76 8.22
CA LEU A 77 3.73 -2.66 7.60
C LEU A 77 4.69 -1.98 8.59
N PHE A 78 4.21 -1.71 9.81
CA PHE A 78 5.05 -1.09 10.84
C PHE A 78 6.20 -2.01 11.25
N ALA A 79 5.94 -3.30 11.42
CA ALA A 79 6.98 -4.29 11.72
C ALA A 79 8.02 -4.39 10.60
N ALA A 80 7.58 -4.38 9.33
CA ALA A 80 8.47 -4.40 8.17
C ALA A 80 9.33 -3.13 8.10
N GLN A 81 8.76 -1.96 8.37
CA GLN A 81 9.49 -0.69 8.42
C GLN A 81 10.55 -0.67 9.53
N ALA A 82 10.22 -1.17 10.72
CA ALA A 82 11.19 -1.29 11.80
C ALA A 82 12.38 -2.20 11.42
N LYS A 83 12.09 -3.36 10.82
CA LYS A 83 13.13 -4.28 10.34
C LYS A 83 13.99 -3.68 9.23
N LEU A 84 13.40 -2.89 8.34
CA LEU A 84 14.13 -2.16 7.30
C LEU A 84 15.10 -1.16 7.94
N ALA A 85 14.63 -0.37 8.91
CA ALA A 85 15.47 0.61 9.61
C ALA A 85 16.64 -0.07 10.35
N ASP A 86 16.42 -1.22 10.97
CA ASP A 86 17.48 -2.00 11.62
C ASP A 86 18.53 -2.50 10.62
N LEU A 87 18.09 -2.99 9.45
CA LEU A 87 19.00 -3.43 8.38
C LEU A 87 19.79 -2.27 7.77
N GLU A 88 19.15 -1.12 7.57
CA GLU A 88 19.81 0.09 7.11
C GLU A 88 20.86 0.56 8.12
N ALA A 89 20.53 0.56 9.42
CA ALA A 89 21.48 0.90 10.48
C ALA A 89 22.66 -0.08 10.53
N ALA A 90 22.40 -1.38 10.39
CA ALA A 90 23.44 -2.41 10.38
C ALA A 90 24.39 -2.29 9.18
N THR A 91 23.88 -1.87 8.02
CA THR A 91 24.67 -1.80 6.77
C THR A 91 25.33 -0.45 6.54
N LYS A 92 24.93 0.60 7.26
CA LYS A 92 25.39 1.98 7.06
C LYS A 92 26.91 2.18 7.09
N GLY A 93 27.65 1.38 7.85
CA GLY A 93 29.11 1.47 7.98
C GLY A 93 29.91 0.46 7.16
N HIS A 94 29.25 -0.46 6.46
CA HIS A 94 29.93 -1.49 5.67
C HIS A 94 30.75 -0.90 4.51
N PRO A 95 30.27 0.09 3.74
CA PRO A 95 31.04 0.65 2.63
C PRO A 95 32.39 1.24 3.08
N GLU A 96 32.43 1.97 4.20
CA GLU A 96 33.65 2.55 4.75
C GLU A 96 34.59 1.47 5.29
N GLN A 97 34.06 0.44 5.94
CA GLN A 97 34.84 -0.70 6.42
C GLN A 97 35.46 -1.47 5.25
N ILE A 98 34.70 -1.73 4.19
CA ILE A 98 35.18 -2.39 2.97
C ILE A 98 36.31 -1.57 2.35
N LYS A 99 36.12 -0.27 2.16
CA LYS A 99 37.16 0.62 1.63
C LYS A 99 38.43 0.61 2.49
N THR A 100 38.26 0.63 3.82
CA THR A 100 39.40 0.55 4.75
C THR A 100 40.16 -0.78 4.61
N LEU A 101 39.44 -1.89 4.42
CA LEU A 101 40.05 -3.20 4.19
C LEU A 101 40.76 -3.27 2.82
N GLU A 102 40.18 -2.69 1.77
CA GLU A 102 40.77 -2.59 0.44
C GLU A 102 42.07 -1.76 0.46
N ASP A 103 42.08 -0.62 1.14
CA ASP A 103 43.27 0.23 1.31
C ASP A 103 44.39 -0.52 2.06
N ARG A 104 44.03 -1.24 3.13
CA ARG A 104 44.98 -2.07 3.89
C ARG A 104 45.54 -3.21 3.04
N LEU A 105 44.70 -3.87 2.26
CA LEU A 105 45.12 -4.95 1.36
C LEU A 105 46.13 -4.42 0.33
N THR A 106 45.84 -3.27 -0.27
CA THR A 106 46.73 -2.61 -1.25
C THR A 106 48.08 -2.27 -0.63
N GLN A 107 48.09 -1.74 0.59
CA GLN A 107 49.31 -1.42 1.33
C GLN A 107 50.14 -2.67 1.64
N GLU A 108 49.51 -3.74 2.11
CA GLU A 108 50.20 -5.00 2.42
C GLU A 108 50.72 -5.69 1.16
N SER A 109 49.98 -5.65 0.05
CA SER A 109 50.48 -6.15 -1.25
C SER A 109 51.73 -5.39 -1.71
N ALA A 110 51.75 -4.06 -1.59
CA ALA A 110 52.93 -3.28 -1.93
C ALA A 110 54.14 -3.60 -1.04
N ARG A 111 53.92 -3.81 0.27
CA ARG A 111 54.97 -4.25 1.21
C ARG A 111 55.51 -5.62 0.86
N ALA A 112 54.63 -6.58 0.56
CA ALA A 112 55.02 -7.92 0.15
C ALA A 112 55.89 -7.89 -1.12
N SER A 113 55.48 -7.18 -2.17
CA SER A 113 56.28 -7.06 -3.39
C SER A 113 57.65 -6.43 -3.16
N LYS A 114 57.74 -5.43 -2.27
CA LYS A 114 59.02 -4.81 -1.90
C LYS A 114 59.94 -5.80 -1.17
N LEU A 115 59.42 -6.51 -0.18
CA LEU A 115 60.18 -7.53 0.56
C LEU A 115 60.62 -8.69 -0.35
N GLU A 116 59.78 -9.12 -1.28
CA GLU A 116 60.14 -10.12 -2.29
C GLU A 116 61.29 -9.64 -3.20
N GLY A 117 61.29 -8.38 -3.60
CA GLY A 117 62.39 -7.77 -4.35
C GLY A 117 63.69 -7.74 -3.55
N GLU A 118 63.64 -7.25 -2.31
CA GLU A 118 64.80 -7.23 -1.39
C GLU A 118 65.34 -8.65 -1.11
N LEU A 119 64.47 -9.65 -0.98
CA LEU A 119 64.85 -11.05 -0.82
C LEU A 119 65.60 -11.59 -2.06
N LYS A 120 65.10 -11.31 -3.27
CA LYS A 120 65.78 -11.71 -4.51
C LYS A 120 67.16 -11.06 -4.63
N ASP A 121 67.27 -9.77 -4.33
CA ASP A 121 68.53 -9.05 -4.38
C ASP A 121 69.55 -9.58 -3.37
N THR A 122 69.10 -9.89 -2.14
CA THR A 122 69.98 -10.47 -1.11
C THR A 122 70.41 -11.89 -1.48
N GLN A 123 69.53 -12.72 -2.04
CA GLN A 123 69.89 -14.04 -2.57
C GLN A 123 70.92 -13.96 -3.70
N ALA A 124 70.74 -13.04 -4.66
CA ALA A 124 71.68 -12.85 -5.77
C ALA A 124 73.07 -12.42 -5.27
N LYS A 125 73.14 -11.49 -4.30
CA LYS A 125 74.39 -11.05 -3.68
C LYS A 125 75.10 -12.16 -2.91
N LEU A 126 74.34 -13.06 -2.25
CA LEU A 126 74.89 -14.19 -1.54
C LEU A 126 75.45 -15.25 -2.51
N ALA A 127 74.75 -15.51 -3.61
CA ALA A 127 75.17 -16.46 -4.63
C ALA A 127 76.46 -16.02 -5.36
N GLY A 128 76.62 -14.72 -5.63
CA GLY A 128 77.83 -14.18 -6.26
C GLY A 128 79.06 -14.04 -5.35
N LYS A 129 78.94 -14.38 -4.06
CA LYS A 129 80.03 -14.33 -3.06
C LYS A 129 80.69 -15.69 -2.78
N LYS A 130 80.28 -16.75 -3.49
CA LYS A 130 80.91 -18.07 -3.49
C LYS A 130 81.86 -18.21 -4.67
#